data_AF-A0A7S0FZA7-F1
#
_entry.id   AF-A0A7S0FZA7-F1
#
_cell.length_a   1.000
_cell.length_b   1.000
_cell.length_c   1.000
_cell.angle_alpha   90.00
_cell.angle_beta   90.00
_cell.angle_gamma   90.00
#
_symmetry.space_group_name_H-M   'P 1'
#
loop_
_entity.id
_entity.type
_entity.pdbx_description
1 polymer ?
#
loop_
_entity_poly.entity_id
_entity_poly.type
_entity_poly.pdbx_seq_one_letter_code
_entity_poly.pdbx_strand_id
1 'polypeptide(L)'
;MAILAIAAAASLFTAAAACVGPHEDCRSSKCCSTPGMACYQKNDHWASCRQSCTPGVDPYDHPDHRTPWSCDLLEEFAGGAPIAPVTLPVEAPRGSPVAKHGQLRVKGNQVVDKSGNPVRLRGMSFFWSQWMGHYWNEDVVEWLRSDWKVSLVRAAMGVEMGGHLENPEAETKKLQAVVHAAIKVGIYVIIDWHDHHAEQHKIQAKLFFDAMARAYGKYPNVLFETFNEPEHQSWWHVIKPYHQEVVGVIRKHSDNLVICGTPRWSQDVDVASTDPVPGKNIAYTIHFYA
;
A
#
# COMPACT_ATOMS: atom_id res chain seq x y z
N MET A 1 46.52 30.74 31.60
CA MET A 1 46.19 30.65 30.16
C MET A 1 45.91 29.20 29.84
N ALA A 2 44.63 28.83 29.73
CA ALA A 2 44.22 27.48 29.31
C ALA A 2 43.72 27.60 27.85
N ILE A 3 44.35 26.86 26.94
CA ILE A 3 43.97 26.79 25.53
C ILE A 3 42.94 25.67 25.42
N LEU A 4 41.70 26.03 25.11
CA LEU A 4 40.61 25.11 24.82
C LEU A 4 40.74 24.65 23.36
N ALA A 5 41.12 23.40 23.13
CA ALA A 5 41.10 22.80 21.80
C ALA A 5 39.68 22.32 21.49
N ILE A 6 39.01 22.99 20.54
CA ILE A 6 37.71 22.55 20.01
C ILE A 6 38.00 21.52 18.91
N ALA A 7 37.68 20.25 19.17
CA ALA A 7 37.67 19.21 18.14
C ALA A 7 36.38 19.33 17.32
N ALA A 8 36.49 19.68 16.05
CA ALA A 8 35.38 19.65 15.11
C ALA A 8 35.10 18.18 14.72
N ALA A 9 33.92 17.67 15.08
CA ALA A 9 33.44 16.40 14.56
C ALA A 9 33.01 16.58 13.09
N ALA A 10 33.79 16.03 12.16
CA ALA A 10 33.41 15.97 10.76
C ALA A 10 32.23 14.99 10.61
N SER A 11 31.07 15.51 10.22
CA SER A 11 29.94 14.70 9.80
C SER A 11 30.27 14.04 8.46
N LEU A 12 30.44 12.71 8.48
CA LEU A 12 30.56 11.89 7.28
C LEU A 12 29.17 11.74 6.64
N PHE A 13 28.79 12.71 5.81
CA PHE A 13 27.72 12.50 4.85
C PHE A 13 28.27 11.64 3.71
N THR A 14 27.93 10.36 3.67
CA THR A 14 28.09 9.54 2.46
C THR A 14 27.20 10.14 1.37
N ALA A 15 27.79 10.61 0.27
CA ALA A 15 27.05 11.07 -0.89
C ALA A 15 26.15 9.91 -1.40
N ALA A 16 24.87 10.18 -1.61
CA ALA A 16 23.96 9.21 -2.22
C ALA A 16 24.51 8.78 -3.58
N ALA A 17 24.60 7.47 -3.83
CA ALA A 17 25.07 6.95 -5.10
C ALA A 17 24.08 7.34 -6.23
N ALA A 18 24.61 7.68 -7.40
CA ALA A 18 23.78 8.05 -8.55
C ALA A 18 22.89 6.88 -8.99
N CYS A 19 21.70 7.20 -9.49
CA CYS A 19 20.79 6.22 -10.06
C CYS A 19 21.44 5.51 -11.26
N VAL A 20 21.16 4.22 -11.44
CA VAL A 20 21.80 3.38 -12.47
C VAL A 20 20.86 3.07 -13.62
N GLY A 21 21.43 2.68 -14.77
CA GLY A 21 20.70 2.40 -16.00
C GLY A 21 19.98 1.06 -16.01
N PRO A 22 19.25 0.76 -17.10
CA PRO A 22 18.58 -0.53 -17.29
C PRO A 22 19.55 -1.70 -17.12
N HIS A 23 19.11 -2.74 -16.41
CA HIS A 23 19.86 -3.98 -16.20
C HIS A 23 21.14 -3.86 -15.34
N GLU A 24 21.51 -2.67 -14.87
CA GLU A 24 22.66 -2.45 -14.00
C GLU A 24 22.37 -2.78 -12.53
N ASP A 25 23.41 -3.11 -11.75
CA ASP A 25 23.28 -3.43 -10.33
C ASP A 25 22.94 -2.18 -9.51
N CYS A 26 21.70 -2.14 -9.04
CA CYS A 26 21.14 -1.01 -8.32
C CYS A 26 21.16 -1.20 -6.80
N ARG A 27 21.80 -2.25 -6.24
CA ARG A 27 21.81 -2.49 -4.77
C ARG A 27 22.38 -1.33 -3.96
N SER A 28 23.40 -0.64 -4.51
CA SER A 28 24.05 0.49 -3.83
C SER A 28 23.30 1.80 -4.01
N SER A 29 22.76 2.05 -5.21
CA SER A 29 22.03 3.29 -5.53
C SER A 29 20.59 3.28 -5.02
N LYS A 30 19.96 2.10 -4.97
CA LYS A 30 18.52 1.92 -4.72
C LYS A 30 17.67 2.82 -5.62
N CYS A 31 18.15 3.11 -6.83
CA CYS A 31 17.52 4.05 -7.73
C CYS A 31 17.85 3.72 -9.19
N CYS A 32 16.84 3.87 -10.05
CA CYS A 32 16.94 3.71 -11.49
C CYS A 32 16.82 5.05 -12.23
N SER A 33 17.68 5.28 -13.22
CA SER A 33 17.69 6.52 -14.01
C SER A 33 16.62 6.56 -15.10
N THR A 34 16.04 5.41 -15.43
CA THR A 34 15.05 5.26 -16.51
C THR A 34 13.64 5.33 -15.95
N PRO A 35 12.78 6.27 -16.44
CA PRO A 35 11.39 6.34 -16.03
C PRO A 35 10.65 5.02 -16.22
N GLY A 36 9.85 4.63 -15.23
CA GLY A 36 9.08 3.38 -15.28
C GLY A 36 9.90 2.12 -14.96
N MET A 37 11.15 2.24 -14.52
CA MET A 37 11.91 1.13 -13.93
C MET A 37 12.04 1.28 -12.42
N ALA A 38 12.13 0.16 -11.73
CA ALA A 38 12.44 0.10 -10.31
C ALA A 38 13.59 -0.87 -10.04
N CYS A 39 14.32 -0.63 -8.96
CA CYS A 39 15.37 -1.52 -8.49
C CYS A 39 14.78 -2.78 -7.83
N TYR A 40 14.77 -3.89 -8.56
CA TYR A 40 14.31 -5.19 -8.05
C TYR A 40 15.47 -6.06 -7.62
N GLN A 41 15.40 -6.58 -6.40
CA GLN A 41 16.35 -7.55 -5.90
C GLN A 41 16.16 -8.91 -6.56
N LYS A 42 17.27 -9.51 -6.98
CA LYS A 42 17.32 -10.93 -7.31
C LYS A 42 17.59 -11.74 -6.05
N ASN A 43 18.73 -11.44 -5.43
CA ASN A 43 19.25 -12.08 -4.23
C ASN A 43 20.20 -11.11 -3.50
N ASP A 44 20.89 -11.55 -2.46
CA ASP A 44 21.81 -10.70 -1.68
C ASP A 44 22.99 -10.14 -2.51
N HIS A 45 23.30 -10.78 -3.63
CA HIS A 45 24.44 -10.46 -4.49
C HIS A 45 24.07 -9.70 -5.77
N TRP A 46 22.79 -9.51 -6.08
CA TRP A 46 22.36 -8.84 -7.30
C TRP A 46 20.99 -8.19 -7.17
N ALA A 47 20.86 -6.98 -7.67
CA ALA A 47 19.59 -6.34 -8.00
C ALA A 47 19.70 -5.72 -9.38
N SER A 48 18.59 -5.32 -9.97
CA SER A 48 18.61 -4.70 -11.28
C SER A 48 17.44 -3.76 -11.51
N CYS A 49 17.71 -2.66 -12.22
CA CYS A 49 16.67 -1.79 -12.77
C CYS A 49 15.88 -2.51 -13.86
N ARG A 50 14.62 -2.83 -13.56
CA ARG A 50 13.68 -3.52 -14.44
C ARG A 50 12.33 -2.84 -14.42
N GLN A 51 11.56 -2.97 -15.51
CA GLN A 51 10.18 -2.48 -15.56
C GLN A 51 9.21 -3.39 -14.77
N SER A 52 9.51 -4.69 -14.72
CA SER A 52 8.74 -5.68 -13.97
C SER A 52 9.67 -6.79 -13.43
N CYS A 53 9.17 -7.52 -12.44
CA CYS A 53 9.87 -8.66 -11.84
C CYS A 53 8.85 -9.69 -11.37
N THR A 54 9.07 -10.95 -11.75
CA THR A 54 8.27 -12.11 -11.32
C THR A 54 9.11 -12.96 -10.37
N PRO A 55 8.67 -13.22 -9.12
CA PRO A 55 9.44 -14.05 -8.20
C PRO A 55 9.70 -15.45 -8.77
N GLY A 56 10.91 -15.97 -8.53
CA GLY A 56 11.36 -17.25 -9.04
C GLY A 56 12.48 -17.15 -10.08
N VAL A 57 12.77 -18.26 -10.75
CA VAL A 57 13.88 -18.30 -11.73
C VAL A 57 13.43 -17.68 -13.04
N ASP A 58 14.19 -16.68 -13.51
CA ASP A 58 13.99 -16.07 -14.82
C ASP A 58 14.71 -16.92 -15.89
N PRO A 59 14.00 -17.51 -16.86
CA PRO A 59 14.61 -18.35 -17.89
C PRO A 59 15.53 -17.56 -18.83
N TYR A 60 15.39 -16.23 -18.89
CA TYR A 60 16.22 -15.35 -19.70
C TYR A 60 17.55 -14.99 -19.03
N ASP A 61 17.72 -15.30 -17.74
CA ASP A 61 19.03 -15.17 -17.10
C ASP A 61 20.05 -16.13 -17.73
N HIS A 62 21.32 -15.70 -17.76
CA HIS A 62 22.43 -16.54 -18.19
C HIS A 62 22.42 -17.87 -17.42
N PRO A 63 22.62 -19.03 -18.08
CA PRO A 63 22.52 -20.35 -17.44
C PRO A 63 23.27 -20.47 -16.11
N ASP A 64 24.48 -19.91 -16.01
CA ASP A 64 25.31 -19.94 -14.81
C ASP A 64 24.79 -19.06 -13.65
N HIS A 65 23.82 -18.20 -13.93
CA HIS A 65 23.26 -17.22 -13.01
C HIS A 65 21.74 -17.34 -12.86
N ARG A 66 21.12 -18.44 -13.31
CA ARG A 66 19.67 -18.72 -13.16
C ARG A 66 19.29 -19.06 -11.72
N THR A 67 19.53 -18.12 -10.81
CA THR A 67 19.08 -18.16 -9.43
C THR A 67 17.74 -17.43 -9.29
N PRO A 68 16.93 -17.76 -8.27
CA PRO A 68 15.64 -17.13 -8.07
C PRO A 68 15.76 -15.62 -7.84
N TRP A 69 14.81 -14.86 -8.38
CA TRP A 69 14.54 -13.46 -8.02
C TRP A 69 13.57 -13.38 -6.84
N SER A 70 13.91 -12.61 -5.81
CA SER A 70 12.97 -12.25 -4.73
C SER A 70 11.98 -11.17 -5.16
N CYS A 71 12.38 -10.33 -6.12
CA CYS A 71 11.64 -9.17 -6.60
C CYS A 71 11.28 -8.19 -5.48
N ASP A 72 12.11 -8.11 -4.45
CA ASP A 72 11.99 -7.06 -3.44
C ASP A 72 12.34 -5.71 -4.05
N LEU A 73 11.53 -4.70 -3.78
CA LEU A 73 11.82 -3.33 -4.18
C LEU A 73 12.86 -2.79 -3.22
N LEU A 74 14.01 -2.37 -3.76
CA LEU A 74 15.08 -1.77 -2.96
C LEU A 74 14.99 -0.25 -2.89
N GLU A 75 14.19 0.36 -3.77
CA GLU A 75 13.99 1.80 -3.79
C GLU A 75 13.29 2.26 -2.52
N GLU A 76 13.71 3.42 -2.01
CA GLU A 76 13.06 4.03 -0.86
C GLU A 76 11.78 4.73 -1.32
N PHE A 77 10.69 4.48 -0.58
CA PHE A 77 9.42 5.16 -0.81
C PHE A 77 9.60 6.68 -0.62
N ALA A 78 9.28 7.46 -1.66
CA ALA A 78 9.44 8.93 -1.68
C ALA A 78 8.53 9.69 -0.69
N GLY A 79 7.77 8.98 0.15
CA GLY A 79 6.86 9.54 1.14
C GLY A 79 7.48 10.39 2.23
N GLY A 80 8.80 10.45 2.40
CA GLY A 80 9.53 11.39 3.29
C GLY A 80 9.27 11.27 4.80
N ALA A 81 8.06 10.92 5.21
CA ALA A 81 7.73 10.50 6.56
C ALA A 81 8.36 9.13 6.77
N PRO A 82 9.20 8.94 7.81
CA PRO A 82 9.62 7.61 8.17
C PRO A 82 8.36 6.78 8.39
N ILE A 83 8.15 5.78 7.54
CA ILE A 83 7.27 4.66 7.83
C ILE A 83 8.05 3.79 8.83
N ALA A 84 8.45 4.42 9.93
CA ALA A 84 9.05 3.76 11.05
C ALA A 84 8.04 2.73 11.57
N PRO A 85 8.51 1.61 12.14
CA PRO A 85 7.62 0.62 12.72
C PRO A 85 6.64 1.30 13.67
N VAL A 86 5.37 1.28 13.30
CA VAL A 86 4.31 1.88 14.10
C VAL A 86 4.23 1.10 15.41
N THR A 87 4.35 1.81 16.54
CA THR A 87 4.34 1.26 17.89
C THR A 87 2.95 1.30 18.53
N LEU A 88 1.89 1.18 17.73
CA LEU A 88 0.53 1.09 18.24
C LEU A 88 0.25 -0.32 18.79
N PRO A 89 -0.60 -0.47 19.82
CA PRO A 89 -1.03 -1.79 20.30
C PRO A 89 -1.71 -2.59 19.19
N VAL A 90 -1.27 -3.84 19.00
CA VAL A 90 -1.91 -4.76 18.03
C VAL A 90 -3.27 -5.24 18.55
N GLU A 91 -3.43 -5.32 19.87
CA GLU A 91 -4.71 -5.65 20.49
C GLU A 91 -5.67 -4.47 20.43
N ALA A 92 -6.82 -4.69 19.79
CA ALA A 92 -7.85 -3.67 19.67
C ALA A 92 -8.57 -3.41 21.01
N PRO A 93 -9.00 -2.16 21.29
CA PRO A 93 -9.71 -1.82 22.51
C PRO A 93 -10.96 -2.69 22.74
N ARG A 94 -11.18 -3.13 23.99
CA ARG A 94 -12.36 -3.94 24.34
C ARG A 94 -13.66 -3.23 23.95
N GLY A 95 -14.60 -3.99 23.41
CA GLY A 95 -15.90 -3.46 22.96
C GLY A 95 -15.86 -2.75 21.61
N SER A 96 -14.70 -2.66 20.95
CA SER A 96 -14.57 -2.15 19.59
C SER A 96 -14.96 -3.19 18.53
N PRO A 97 -15.35 -2.75 17.31
CA PRO A 97 -15.60 -3.64 16.18
C PRO A 97 -14.45 -4.61 15.90
N VAL A 98 -13.20 -4.14 15.95
CA VAL A 98 -12.02 -4.98 15.69
C VAL A 98 -11.75 -5.95 16.83
N ALA A 99 -11.98 -5.57 18.10
CA ALA A 99 -11.86 -6.53 19.20
C ALA A 99 -12.88 -7.69 19.07
N LYS A 100 -14.09 -7.37 18.60
CA LYS A 100 -15.15 -8.36 18.33
C LYS A 100 -14.78 -9.28 17.16
N HIS A 101 -14.46 -8.73 16.00
CA HIS A 101 -14.33 -9.49 14.76
C HIS A 101 -12.88 -9.93 14.44
N GLY A 102 -11.88 -9.18 14.88
CA GLY A 102 -10.46 -9.51 14.66
C GLY A 102 -10.09 -9.58 13.17
N GLN A 103 -9.19 -10.50 12.83
CA GLN A 103 -8.70 -10.68 11.47
C GLN A 103 -9.83 -11.10 10.51
N LEU A 104 -10.07 -10.29 9.47
CA LEU A 104 -11.05 -10.58 8.44
C LEU A 104 -10.48 -11.50 7.37
N ARG A 105 -11.32 -12.39 6.85
CA ARG A 105 -10.98 -13.32 5.77
C ARG A 105 -12.11 -13.45 4.75
N VAL A 106 -11.78 -13.65 3.48
CA VAL A 106 -12.75 -14.05 2.45
C VAL A 106 -12.99 -15.56 2.53
N LYS A 107 -14.25 -15.96 2.54
CA LYS A 107 -14.71 -17.35 2.44
C LYS A 107 -15.87 -17.42 1.45
N GLY A 108 -15.61 -17.99 0.26
CA GLY A 108 -16.57 -17.95 -0.84
C GLY A 108 -16.87 -16.50 -1.23
N ASN A 109 -18.15 -16.13 -1.26
CA ASN A 109 -18.62 -14.78 -1.57
C ASN A 109 -18.84 -13.88 -0.33
N GLN A 110 -18.25 -14.23 0.82
CA GLN A 110 -18.43 -13.51 2.08
C GLN A 110 -17.10 -13.09 2.70
N VAL A 111 -17.12 -11.94 3.38
CA VAL A 111 -16.10 -11.58 4.37
C VAL A 111 -16.55 -12.10 5.73
N VAL A 112 -15.68 -12.83 6.41
CA VAL A 112 -15.93 -13.45 7.72
C VAL A 112 -14.92 -12.99 8.77
N ASP A 113 -15.30 -13.08 10.04
CA ASP A 113 -14.46 -12.75 11.18
C ASP A 113 -13.48 -13.88 11.58
N LYS A 114 -12.70 -13.65 12.65
CA LYS A 114 -11.77 -14.64 13.21
C LYS A 114 -12.44 -15.97 13.60
N SER A 115 -13.72 -15.95 13.92
CA SER A 115 -14.54 -17.11 14.28
C SER A 115 -15.28 -17.72 13.09
N GLY A 116 -15.15 -17.15 11.89
CA GLY A 116 -15.78 -17.65 10.67
C GLY A 116 -17.23 -17.18 10.46
N ASN A 117 -17.72 -16.22 11.25
CA ASN A 117 -19.05 -15.65 11.08
C ASN A 117 -19.02 -14.53 10.03
N PRO A 118 -20.05 -14.41 9.16
CA PRO A 118 -20.15 -13.30 8.21
C PRO A 118 -20.14 -11.93 8.88
N VAL A 119 -19.40 -10.98 8.30
CA VAL A 119 -19.26 -9.61 8.79
C VAL A 119 -19.79 -8.64 7.75
N ARG A 120 -20.53 -7.62 8.21
CA ARG A 120 -20.90 -6.46 7.41
C ARG A 120 -20.39 -5.20 8.09
N LEU A 121 -19.39 -4.59 7.48
CA LEU A 121 -18.85 -3.30 7.90
C LEU A 121 -19.66 -2.16 7.27
N ARG A 122 -19.87 -1.08 8.01
CA ARG A 122 -20.52 0.14 7.54
C ARG A 122 -19.78 1.35 8.07
N GLY A 123 -19.71 2.39 7.26
CA GLY A 123 -19.15 3.66 7.69
C GLY A 123 -19.01 4.63 6.54
N MET A 124 -17.99 5.47 6.62
CA MET A 124 -17.83 6.63 5.74
C MET A 124 -16.47 6.61 5.05
N SER A 125 -16.45 7.09 3.81
CA SER A 125 -15.21 7.51 3.17
C SER A 125 -14.91 8.95 3.55
N PHE A 126 -13.64 9.22 3.84
CA PHE A 126 -13.12 10.57 3.66
C PHE A 126 -13.16 10.92 2.18
N PHE A 127 -13.32 12.19 1.88
CA PHE A 127 -13.13 12.71 0.52
C PHE A 127 -11.63 12.80 0.21
N TRP A 128 -11.29 13.03 -1.07
CA TRP A 128 -9.93 13.25 -1.58
C TRP A 128 -9.03 14.02 -0.60
N SER A 129 -7.95 13.38 -0.17
CA SER A 129 -7.06 13.86 0.89
C SER A 129 -6.45 15.25 0.62
N GLN A 130 -6.14 15.55 -0.64
CA GLN A 130 -5.53 16.81 -1.04
C GLN A 130 -6.53 17.98 -1.05
N TRP A 131 -7.83 17.69 -1.20
CA TRP A 131 -8.88 18.71 -1.29
C TRP A 131 -9.64 18.92 0.02
N MET A 132 -9.79 17.87 0.84
CA MET A 132 -10.56 17.91 2.10
C MET A 132 -9.72 17.47 3.30
N GLY A 133 -8.42 17.74 3.25
CA GLY A 133 -7.44 17.31 4.25
C GLY A 133 -7.69 17.81 5.67
N HIS A 134 -8.46 18.89 5.87
CA HIS A 134 -8.81 19.37 7.21
C HIS A 134 -9.69 18.39 7.99
N TYR A 135 -10.43 17.49 7.33
CA TYR A 135 -11.17 16.42 7.99
C TYR A 135 -10.29 15.21 8.33
N TRP A 136 -9.09 15.08 7.75
CA TRP A 136 -8.22 13.91 7.93
C TRP A 136 -7.44 13.98 9.25
N ASN A 137 -8.17 13.86 10.36
CA ASN A 137 -7.64 13.94 11.70
C ASN A 137 -8.32 12.95 12.66
N GLU A 138 -7.73 12.82 13.83
CA GLU A 138 -8.17 11.91 14.88
C GLU A 138 -9.57 12.23 15.39
N ASP A 139 -9.87 13.50 15.68
CA ASP A 139 -11.16 13.93 16.24
C ASP A 139 -12.34 13.51 15.34
N VAL A 140 -12.19 13.60 14.01
CA VAL A 140 -13.23 13.15 13.07
C VAL A 140 -13.42 11.63 13.12
N VAL A 141 -12.34 10.85 13.19
CA VAL A 141 -12.44 9.38 13.32
C VAL A 141 -13.09 8.99 14.65
N GLU A 142 -12.70 9.65 15.74
CA GLU A 142 -13.30 9.44 17.07
C GLU A 142 -14.80 9.81 17.06
N TRP A 143 -15.18 10.91 16.42
CA TRP A 143 -16.57 11.33 16.24
C TRP A 143 -17.38 10.31 15.43
N LEU A 144 -16.88 9.88 14.27
CA LEU A 144 -17.57 8.90 13.43
C LEU A 144 -17.80 7.57 14.16
N ARG A 145 -16.84 7.11 14.97
CA ARG A 145 -17.05 5.93 15.81
C ARG A 145 -18.06 6.19 16.92
N SER A 146 -17.90 7.29 17.65
CA SER A 146 -18.64 7.53 18.89
C SER A 146 -20.07 8.00 18.66
N ASP A 147 -20.34 8.80 17.64
CA ASP A 147 -21.66 9.34 17.34
C ASP A 147 -22.35 8.51 16.26
N TRP A 148 -21.73 8.40 15.07
CA TRP A 148 -22.31 7.72 13.90
C TRP A 148 -22.23 6.19 13.99
N LYS A 149 -21.50 5.66 14.99
CA LYS A 149 -21.34 4.22 15.26
C LYS A 149 -20.78 3.44 14.07
N VAL A 150 -19.88 4.06 13.29
CA VAL A 150 -19.24 3.37 12.16
C VAL A 150 -18.34 2.24 12.66
N SER A 151 -18.26 1.16 11.87
CA SER A 151 -17.33 0.05 12.11
C SER A 151 -16.08 0.13 11.23
N LEU A 152 -16.10 1.01 10.22
CA LEU A 152 -15.06 1.18 9.23
C LEU A 152 -14.99 2.64 8.77
N VAL A 153 -13.79 3.13 8.46
CA VAL A 153 -13.59 4.35 7.68
C VAL A 153 -12.75 4.04 6.43
N ARG A 154 -12.91 4.81 5.36
CA ARG A 154 -12.10 4.69 4.14
C ARG A 154 -11.27 5.95 3.93
N ALA A 155 -9.95 5.78 3.87
CA ALA A 155 -8.99 6.86 3.68
C ALA A 155 -8.62 6.96 2.20
N ALA A 156 -9.42 7.73 1.45
CA ALA A 156 -9.28 7.97 0.01
C ALA A 156 -8.10 8.92 -0.32
N MET A 157 -6.89 8.37 -0.32
CA MET A 157 -5.67 9.17 -0.52
C MET A 157 -5.54 9.49 -2.01
N GLY A 158 -5.73 10.76 -2.37
CA GLY A 158 -5.60 11.20 -3.75
C GLY A 158 -4.19 11.00 -4.27
N VAL A 159 -4.07 10.54 -5.51
CA VAL A 159 -2.77 10.18 -6.12
C VAL A 159 -2.34 11.25 -7.12
N GLU A 160 -3.19 11.56 -8.10
CA GLU A 160 -2.99 12.62 -9.10
C GLU A 160 -3.52 13.98 -8.59
N MET A 161 -3.40 15.02 -9.42
CA MET A 161 -4.04 16.34 -9.22
C MET A 161 -3.70 16.99 -7.86
N GLY A 162 -2.41 17.16 -7.59
CA GLY A 162 -1.90 17.65 -6.31
C GLY A 162 -1.91 16.61 -5.19
N GLY A 163 -2.19 15.34 -5.50
CA GLY A 163 -2.17 14.22 -4.58
C GLY A 163 -0.76 13.70 -4.28
N HIS A 164 -0.68 12.40 -3.96
CA HIS A 164 0.51 11.72 -3.50
C HIS A 164 1.70 11.79 -4.47
N LEU A 165 1.48 11.81 -5.79
CA LEU A 165 2.59 11.88 -6.76
C LEU A 165 3.36 13.21 -6.70
N GLU A 166 2.66 14.29 -6.36
CA GLU A 166 3.24 15.64 -6.26
C GLU A 166 3.62 15.98 -4.81
N ASN A 167 2.83 15.52 -3.84
CA ASN A 167 2.95 15.85 -2.42
C ASN A 167 3.03 14.59 -1.53
N PRO A 168 3.99 13.68 -1.76
CA PRO A 168 3.98 12.34 -1.17
C PRO A 168 4.02 12.36 0.36
N GLU A 169 4.80 13.27 0.96
CA GLU A 169 4.89 13.42 2.42
C GLU A 169 3.63 13.97 3.07
N ALA A 170 3.05 15.03 2.50
CA ALA A 170 1.86 15.66 3.06
C ALA A 170 0.65 14.70 3.02
N GLU A 171 0.45 14.00 1.90
CA GLU A 171 -0.67 13.06 1.76
C GLU A 171 -0.48 11.80 2.61
N THR A 172 0.75 11.29 2.71
CA THR A 172 1.06 10.16 3.60
C THR A 172 0.79 10.51 5.06
N LYS A 173 1.17 11.72 5.53
CA LYS A 173 0.90 12.15 6.91
C LYS A 173 -0.59 12.17 7.25
N LYS A 174 -1.44 12.66 6.33
CA LYS A 174 -2.90 12.64 6.51
C LYS A 174 -3.42 11.21 6.62
N LEU A 175 -2.99 10.33 5.71
CA LEU A 175 -3.36 8.92 5.74
C LEU A 175 -2.97 8.25 7.07
N GLN A 176 -1.74 8.46 7.52
CA GLN A 176 -1.25 7.92 8.79
C GLN A 176 -2.08 8.41 9.97
N ALA A 177 -2.49 9.68 10.00
CA ALA A 177 -3.36 10.20 11.05
C ALA A 177 -4.69 9.44 11.14
N VAL A 178 -5.35 9.20 9.99
CA VAL A 178 -6.60 8.44 9.92
C VAL A 178 -6.40 6.97 10.32
N VAL A 179 -5.35 6.32 9.82
CA VAL A 179 -5.04 4.91 10.13
C VAL A 179 -4.72 4.75 11.62
N HIS A 180 -3.91 5.63 12.20
CA HIS A 180 -3.57 5.61 13.62
C HIS A 180 -4.81 5.78 14.50
N ALA A 181 -5.65 6.76 14.18
CA ALA A 181 -6.90 6.98 14.90
C ALA A 181 -7.82 5.76 14.82
N ALA A 182 -7.98 5.16 13.63
CA ALA A 182 -8.81 3.97 13.45
C ALA A 182 -8.31 2.77 14.27
N ILE A 183 -6.99 2.56 14.32
CA ILE A 183 -6.35 1.54 15.18
C ILE A 183 -6.62 1.84 16.65
N LYS A 184 -6.35 3.08 17.10
CA LYS A 184 -6.53 3.54 18.49
C LYS A 184 -7.96 3.32 18.97
N VAL A 185 -8.96 3.60 18.13
CA VAL A 185 -10.37 3.43 18.51
C VAL A 185 -10.96 2.06 18.17
N GLY A 186 -10.20 1.19 17.50
CA GLY A 186 -10.59 -0.19 17.22
C GLY A 186 -11.66 -0.37 16.14
N ILE A 187 -11.69 0.52 15.14
CA ILE A 187 -12.48 0.33 13.92
C ILE A 187 -11.58 -0.12 12.76
N TYR A 188 -12.18 -0.66 11.70
CA TYR A 188 -11.43 -0.99 10.48
C TYR A 188 -11.12 0.29 9.67
N VAL A 189 -10.06 0.25 8.86
CA VAL A 189 -9.69 1.33 7.94
C VAL A 189 -9.29 0.75 6.59
N ILE A 190 -9.84 1.30 5.52
CA ILE A 190 -9.35 1.04 4.16
C ILE A 190 -8.30 2.08 3.82
N ILE A 191 -7.09 1.63 3.48
CA ILE A 191 -6.05 2.43 2.84
C ILE A 191 -6.32 2.36 1.34
N ASP A 192 -6.80 3.45 0.76
CA ASP A 192 -7.24 3.51 -0.63
C ASP A 192 -6.26 4.33 -1.48
N TRP A 193 -5.71 3.68 -2.51
CA TRP A 193 -4.97 4.33 -3.58
C TRP A 193 -5.97 4.95 -4.57
N HIS A 194 -6.34 6.20 -4.28
CA HIS A 194 -7.46 6.89 -4.91
C HIS A 194 -7.04 7.51 -6.24
N ASP A 195 -7.04 6.68 -7.27
CA ASP A 195 -6.56 6.96 -8.63
C ASP A 195 -7.55 6.39 -9.68
N HIS A 196 -7.51 6.96 -10.88
CA HIS A 196 -8.21 6.51 -12.10
C HIS A 196 -7.24 5.89 -13.12
N HIS A 197 -5.93 6.08 -12.93
CA HIS A 197 -4.86 5.68 -13.85
C HIS A 197 -3.71 4.97 -13.13
N ALA A 198 -4.00 4.20 -12.07
CA ALA A 198 -2.98 3.59 -11.22
C ALA A 198 -2.01 2.68 -11.98
N GLU A 199 -2.40 2.12 -13.13
CA GLU A 199 -1.52 1.37 -14.02
C GLU A 199 -0.32 2.17 -14.51
N GLN A 200 -0.49 3.48 -14.67
CA GLN A 200 0.56 4.41 -15.10
C GLN A 200 1.53 4.73 -13.95
N HIS A 201 1.08 4.54 -12.71
CA HIS A 201 1.80 4.80 -11.46
C HIS A 201 2.13 3.52 -10.70
N LYS A 202 2.24 2.38 -11.42
CA LYS A 202 2.35 1.06 -10.80
C LYS A 202 3.55 0.92 -9.86
N ILE A 203 4.70 1.51 -10.19
CA ILE A 203 5.88 1.44 -9.31
C ILE A 203 5.63 2.22 -8.02
N GLN A 204 5.06 3.43 -8.13
CA GLN A 204 4.71 4.28 -6.99
C GLN A 204 3.70 3.58 -6.09
N ALA A 205 2.65 2.97 -6.67
CA ALA A 205 1.67 2.18 -5.94
C ALA A 205 2.33 0.99 -5.22
N LYS A 206 3.22 0.24 -5.90
CA LYS A 206 3.95 -0.88 -5.28
C LYS A 206 4.85 -0.42 -4.12
N LEU A 207 5.59 0.68 -4.27
CA LEU A 207 6.42 1.23 -3.19
C LEU A 207 5.55 1.70 -2.01
N PHE A 208 4.44 2.37 -2.30
CA PHE A 208 3.47 2.80 -1.30
C PHE A 208 2.91 1.60 -0.52
N PHE A 209 2.39 0.59 -1.21
CA PHE A 209 1.78 -0.57 -0.56
C PHE A 209 2.79 -1.48 0.13
N ASP A 210 4.04 -1.59 -0.35
CA ASP A 210 5.12 -2.26 0.38
C ASP A 210 5.30 -1.59 1.75
N ALA A 211 5.42 -0.26 1.74
CA ALA A 211 5.67 0.49 2.95
C ALA A 211 4.46 0.49 3.90
N MET A 212 3.24 0.69 3.38
CA MET A 212 2.01 0.60 4.19
C MET A 212 1.82 -0.80 4.77
N ALA A 213 2.11 -1.87 4.01
CA ALA A 213 1.99 -3.24 4.50
C ALA A 213 3.06 -3.57 5.56
N ARG A 214 4.30 -3.07 5.43
CA ARG A 214 5.32 -3.18 6.48
C ARG A 214 4.91 -2.48 7.78
N ALA A 215 4.37 -1.26 7.70
CA ALA A 215 3.96 -0.51 8.89
C ALA A 215 2.70 -1.08 9.53
N TYR A 216 1.69 -1.37 8.72
CA TYR A 216 0.33 -1.59 9.20
C TYR A 216 -0.20 -3.01 9.00
N GLY A 217 0.50 -3.85 8.23
CA GLY A 217 0.04 -5.18 7.83
C GLY A 217 -0.20 -6.16 8.97
N LYS A 218 0.39 -5.91 10.15
CA LYS A 218 0.18 -6.68 11.38
C LYS A 218 -1.11 -6.32 12.12
N TYR A 219 -1.75 -5.20 11.80
CA TYR A 219 -2.97 -4.76 12.47
C TYR A 219 -4.19 -5.29 11.74
N PRO A 220 -5.11 -6.01 12.42
CA PRO A 220 -6.32 -6.54 11.79
C PRO A 220 -7.28 -5.43 11.33
N ASN A 221 -7.09 -4.19 11.81
CA ASN A 221 -7.86 -3.02 11.40
C ASN A 221 -7.70 -2.69 9.91
N VAL A 222 -6.52 -2.93 9.33
CA VAL A 222 -6.14 -2.37 8.03
C VAL A 222 -6.61 -3.28 6.89
N LEU A 223 -7.27 -2.67 5.91
CA LEU A 223 -7.65 -3.25 4.64
C LEU A 223 -6.97 -2.42 3.53
N PHE A 224 -6.59 -3.03 2.42
CA PHE A 224 -5.89 -2.35 1.34
C PHE A 224 -6.78 -2.29 0.10
N GLU A 225 -7.04 -1.10 -0.44
CA GLU A 225 -7.75 -0.91 -1.71
C GLU A 225 -6.77 -0.39 -2.76
N THR A 226 -6.44 -1.25 -3.72
CA THR A 226 -5.26 -1.08 -4.60
C THR A 226 -5.48 -0.15 -5.78
N PHE A 227 -6.73 0.07 -6.16
CA PHE A 227 -7.15 0.94 -7.26
C PHE A 227 -8.62 1.31 -7.02
N ASN A 228 -8.90 2.58 -6.74
CA ASN A 228 -10.25 3.10 -6.52
C ASN A 228 -11.22 2.80 -7.68
N GLU A 229 -11.00 3.43 -8.84
CA GLU A 229 -11.94 3.42 -9.94
C GLU A 229 -11.22 3.39 -11.29
N PRO A 230 -10.80 2.19 -11.75
CA PRO A 230 -10.43 2.01 -13.14
C PRO A 230 -11.57 2.44 -14.07
N GLU A 231 -11.26 3.23 -15.09
CA GLU A 231 -12.24 3.77 -16.02
C GLU A 231 -12.42 2.81 -17.20
N HIS A 232 -11.60 2.96 -18.23
CA HIS A 232 -11.71 2.26 -19.51
C HIS A 232 -10.64 1.19 -19.70
N GLN A 233 -9.77 0.99 -18.72
CA GLN A 233 -8.69 0.02 -18.79
C GLN A 233 -9.25 -1.42 -18.91
N SER A 234 -8.58 -2.25 -19.71
CA SER A 234 -8.95 -3.65 -19.86
C SER A 234 -8.72 -4.44 -18.57
N TRP A 235 -9.71 -5.24 -18.14
CA TRP A 235 -9.54 -6.15 -17.01
C TRP A 235 -8.34 -7.08 -17.22
N TRP A 236 -8.31 -7.82 -18.32
CA TRP A 236 -7.31 -8.87 -18.56
C TRP A 236 -5.91 -8.34 -18.85
N HIS A 237 -5.80 -7.21 -19.55
CA HIS A 237 -4.51 -6.71 -20.04
C HIS A 237 -3.90 -5.64 -19.14
N VAL A 238 -4.69 -4.98 -18.29
CA VAL A 238 -4.23 -3.83 -17.50
C VAL A 238 -4.57 -4.00 -16.02
N ILE A 239 -5.85 -4.06 -15.66
CA ILE A 239 -6.29 -3.96 -14.25
C ILE A 239 -5.90 -5.20 -13.45
N LYS A 240 -6.19 -6.41 -13.94
CA LYS A 240 -5.83 -7.67 -13.26
C LYS A 240 -4.30 -7.81 -13.13
N PRO A 241 -3.48 -7.63 -14.18
CA PRO A 241 -2.02 -7.65 -14.04
C PRO A 241 -1.49 -6.62 -13.04
N TYR A 242 -2.03 -5.40 -13.01
CA TYR A 242 -1.69 -4.39 -12.00
C TYR A 242 -1.99 -4.91 -10.58
N HIS A 243 -3.20 -5.41 -10.34
CA HIS A 243 -3.60 -5.94 -9.04
C HIS A 243 -2.74 -7.13 -8.62
N GLN A 244 -2.38 -8.03 -9.53
CA GLN A 244 -1.50 -9.17 -9.24
C GLN A 244 -0.15 -8.73 -8.68
N GLU A 245 0.46 -7.70 -9.29
CA GLU A 245 1.75 -7.19 -8.81
C GLU A 245 1.62 -6.50 -7.45
N VAL A 246 0.60 -5.66 -7.26
CA VAL A 246 0.41 -4.92 -6.00
C VAL A 246 -0.01 -5.85 -4.86
N VAL A 247 -0.90 -6.80 -5.10
CA VAL A 247 -1.25 -7.86 -4.14
C VAL A 247 -0.02 -8.67 -3.75
N GLY A 248 0.83 -9.01 -4.72
CA GLY A 248 2.08 -9.72 -4.48
C GLY A 248 3.00 -8.97 -3.50
N VAL A 249 3.08 -7.65 -3.63
CA VAL A 249 3.84 -6.78 -2.71
C VAL A 249 3.22 -6.78 -1.32
N ILE A 250 1.90 -6.56 -1.19
CA ILE A 250 1.21 -6.55 0.11
C ILE A 250 1.39 -7.88 0.85
N ARG A 251 1.31 -9.00 0.12
CA ARG A 251 1.41 -10.36 0.67
C ARG A 251 2.79 -10.72 1.21
N LYS A 252 3.83 -9.94 0.92
CA LYS A 252 5.14 -10.08 1.59
C LYS A 252 5.06 -9.74 3.08
N HIS A 253 4.12 -8.89 3.47
CA HIS A 253 4.04 -8.32 4.82
C HIS A 253 2.69 -8.51 5.52
N SER A 254 1.63 -8.87 4.79
CA SER A 254 0.28 -8.95 5.35
C SER A 254 -0.64 -9.95 4.67
N ASP A 255 -1.44 -10.65 5.48
CA ASP A 255 -2.59 -11.47 5.05
C ASP A 255 -3.93 -10.70 5.08
N ASN A 256 -3.91 -9.39 5.35
CA ASN A 256 -5.12 -8.57 5.42
C ASN A 256 -5.90 -8.57 4.09
N LEU A 257 -7.19 -8.23 4.18
CA LEU A 257 -8.07 -8.15 3.02
C LEU A 257 -7.53 -7.12 2.02
N VAL A 258 -7.40 -7.55 0.77
CA VAL A 258 -7.11 -6.65 -0.36
C VAL A 258 -8.37 -6.51 -1.20
N ILE A 259 -8.71 -5.28 -1.57
CA ILE A 259 -9.90 -4.88 -2.29
C ILE A 259 -9.44 -4.34 -3.65
N CYS A 260 -9.87 -4.98 -4.72
CA CYS A 260 -9.44 -4.67 -6.08
C CYS A 260 -10.54 -3.95 -6.84
N GLY A 261 -10.28 -2.72 -7.29
CA GLY A 261 -11.15 -1.99 -8.21
C GLY A 261 -11.41 -2.74 -9.52
N THR A 262 -12.56 -2.48 -10.13
CA THR A 262 -13.03 -3.14 -11.36
C THR A 262 -13.26 -2.12 -12.48
N PRO A 263 -13.40 -2.54 -13.75
CA PRO A 263 -13.61 -1.59 -14.85
C PRO A 263 -14.87 -0.73 -14.66
N ARG A 264 -14.93 0.37 -15.42
CA ARG A 264 -16.08 1.27 -15.52
C ARG A 264 -16.44 1.94 -14.19
N TRP A 265 -15.44 2.58 -13.58
CA TRP A 265 -15.54 3.20 -12.26
C TRP A 265 -16.00 2.19 -11.21
N SER A 266 -15.35 1.03 -11.19
CA SER A 266 -15.67 -0.08 -10.29
C SER A 266 -17.13 -0.54 -10.36
N GLN A 267 -17.67 -0.76 -11.57
CA GLN A 267 -19.04 -1.29 -11.76
C GLN A 267 -19.04 -2.72 -12.33
N ASP A 268 -18.05 -3.07 -13.15
CA ASP A 268 -18.01 -4.33 -13.90
C ASP A 268 -17.40 -5.48 -13.06
N VAL A 269 -17.97 -5.74 -11.89
CA VAL A 269 -17.56 -6.84 -10.98
C VAL A 269 -17.84 -8.22 -11.57
N ASP A 270 -18.81 -8.31 -12.47
CA ASP A 270 -19.11 -9.52 -13.24
C ASP A 270 -17.92 -9.92 -14.11
N VAL A 271 -17.25 -8.97 -14.77
CA VAL A 271 -16.03 -9.22 -15.56
C VAL A 271 -14.93 -9.77 -14.66
N ALA A 272 -14.68 -9.14 -13.51
CA ALA A 272 -13.68 -9.61 -12.55
C ALA A 272 -13.98 -11.02 -12.01
N SER A 273 -15.26 -11.39 -11.88
CA SER A 273 -15.67 -12.71 -11.40
C SER A 273 -15.35 -13.85 -12.37
N THR A 274 -15.21 -13.55 -13.68
CA THR A 274 -14.87 -14.56 -14.71
C THR A 274 -13.39 -14.93 -14.72
N ASP A 275 -12.52 -14.00 -14.31
CA ASP A 275 -11.08 -14.22 -14.23
C ASP A 275 -10.48 -13.49 -13.02
N PRO A 276 -10.67 -14.04 -11.79
CA PRO A 276 -10.27 -13.38 -10.56
C PRO A 276 -8.75 -13.14 -10.47
N VAL A 277 -8.34 -12.11 -9.73
CA VAL A 277 -6.95 -11.92 -9.31
C VAL A 277 -6.53 -13.14 -8.47
N PRO A 278 -5.46 -13.87 -8.84
CA PRO A 278 -5.00 -15.01 -8.07
C PRO A 278 -4.47 -14.58 -6.70
N GLY A 279 -4.82 -15.36 -5.67
CA GLY A 279 -4.39 -15.11 -4.30
C GLY A 279 -5.44 -15.51 -3.29
N LYS A 280 -5.21 -15.13 -2.03
CA LYS A 280 -6.13 -15.35 -0.91
C LYS A 280 -6.57 -14.02 -0.35
N ASN A 281 -7.75 -14.01 0.27
CA ASN A 281 -8.30 -12.87 0.99
C ASN A 281 -8.40 -11.61 0.10
N ILE A 282 -9.01 -11.77 -1.08
CA ILE A 282 -9.22 -10.71 -2.07
C ILE A 282 -10.72 -10.51 -2.27
N ALA A 283 -11.15 -9.25 -2.25
CA ALA A 283 -12.50 -8.80 -2.61
C ALA A 283 -12.45 -7.85 -3.81
N TYR A 284 -13.60 -7.58 -4.42
CA TYR A 284 -13.72 -6.72 -5.60
C TYR A 284 -14.67 -5.56 -5.32
N THR A 285 -14.30 -4.36 -5.79
CA THR A 285 -15.07 -3.13 -5.56
C THR A 285 -16.27 -3.06 -6.48
N ILE A 286 -17.44 -2.74 -5.91
CA ILE A 286 -18.59 -2.19 -6.63
C ILE A 286 -18.92 -0.80 -6.08
N HIS A 287 -18.97 0.21 -6.94
CA HIS A 287 -19.45 1.55 -6.63
C HIS A 287 -20.77 1.80 -7.33
N PHE A 288 -21.67 2.52 -6.66
CA PHE A 288 -22.95 2.94 -7.23
C PHE A 288 -23.35 4.30 -6.65
N TYR A 289 -24.06 5.07 -7.47
CA TYR A 289 -24.70 6.32 -7.08
C TYR A 289 -26.21 6.16 -7.37
N ALA A 290 -27.04 6.47 -6.37
CA ALA A 290 -28.49 6.21 -6.38
C ALA A 290 -29.30 7.33 -7.04
#